data_AF-A0A3N4JL23-F1
#
_entry.id   AF-A0A3N4JL23-F1
#
_cell.length_a   1.000
_cell.length_b   1.000
_cell.length_c   1.000
_cell.angle_alpha   90.00
_cell.angle_beta   90.00
_cell.angle_gamma   90.00
#
_symmetry.space_group_name_H-M   'P 1'
#
loop_
_entity.id
_entity.type
_entity.pdbx_description
1 polymer ?
#
loop_
_entity_poly.entity_id
_entity_poly.type
_entity_poly.pdbx_seq_one_letter_code
_entity_poly.pdbx_strand_id
1 'polypeptide(L)'
;MERYDMEILRHSSIYLHKSPMPLESLPTEILLEITNHLTTKDIAFLRETNRHLSNVSTNRMFCSVIKSGHPTSCQVALFEAAFRDDKELIKKLIRRGILKPAGRTCRPLIEQAIYEFHDAETIGTLVGCLVEEAVIEDGAIEKAVGLAQRMEREGVVEVLVRYLE
;
A
#
# COMPACT_ATOMS: atom_id res chain seq x y z
N MET A 1 -55.13 -13.52 -49.24
CA MET A 1 -54.87 -14.68 -48.36
C MET A 1 -53.44 -15.10 -48.63
N GLU A 2 -52.50 -14.29 -48.16
CA GLU A 2 -51.71 -14.53 -46.94
C GLU A 2 -50.59 -15.55 -47.18
N ARG A 3 -49.35 -15.07 -47.08
CA ARG A 3 -48.21 -15.58 -46.27
C ARG A 3 -46.88 -15.31 -47.00
N TYR A 4 -46.25 -14.17 -46.67
CA TYR A 4 -45.32 -13.98 -45.54
C TYR A 4 -43.91 -14.47 -45.88
N ASP A 5 -43.06 -13.48 -46.19
CA ASP A 5 -41.67 -13.30 -45.80
C ASP A 5 -40.62 -14.36 -46.19
N MET A 6 -40.08 -14.15 -47.39
CA MET A 6 -38.70 -14.45 -47.76
C MET A 6 -37.71 -13.48 -47.04
N GLU A 7 -37.65 -13.53 -45.70
CA GLU A 7 -36.67 -12.75 -44.91
C GLU A 7 -35.95 -13.58 -43.84
N ILE A 8 -35.65 -14.86 -44.11
CA ILE A 8 -34.75 -15.66 -43.25
C ILE A 8 -33.48 -16.02 -44.02
N LEU A 9 -32.82 -14.99 -44.56
CA LEU A 9 -31.40 -15.01 -44.93
C LEU A 9 -30.63 -13.90 -44.18
N ARG A 10 -31.04 -13.60 -42.95
CA ARG A 10 -30.25 -12.83 -41.97
C ARG A 10 -29.85 -13.72 -40.79
N HIS A 11 -29.16 -14.80 -41.08
CA HIS A 11 -28.22 -15.37 -40.11
C HIS A 11 -26.81 -15.17 -40.66
N SER A 12 -26.49 -13.89 -40.87
CA SER A 12 -25.12 -13.43 -40.91
C SER A 12 -24.47 -13.89 -39.62
N SER A 13 -23.66 -14.93 -39.77
CA SER A 13 -22.70 -15.42 -38.79
C SER A 13 -21.72 -14.29 -38.48
N ILE A 14 -22.13 -13.35 -37.64
CA ILE A 14 -21.24 -12.38 -37.02
C ILE A 14 -20.76 -13.05 -35.74
N TYR A 15 -19.75 -13.91 -35.88
CA TYR A 15 -18.87 -14.21 -34.77
C TYR A 15 -18.19 -12.89 -34.38
N LEU A 16 -18.83 -12.15 -33.47
CA LEU A 16 -18.18 -11.14 -32.68
C LEU A 16 -17.09 -11.87 -31.89
N HIS A 17 -15.88 -11.90 -32.44
CA HIS A 17 -14.67 -11.96 -31.64
C HIS A 17 -14.75 -10.75 -30.69
N LYS A 18 -15.41 -10.92 -29.54
CA LYS A 18 -15.28 -9.99 -28.43
C LYS A 18 -13.83 -10.11 -28.01
N SER A 19 -12.98 -9.22 -28.53
CA SER A 19 -11.68 -8.98 -27.93
C SER A 19 -11.90 -8.82 -26.43
N PRO A 20 -11.12 -9.50 -25.57
CA PRO A 20 -11.27 -9.37 -24.14
C PRO A 20 -11.25 -7.88 -23.81
N MET A 21 -12.32 -7.39 -23.19
CA MET A 21 -12.42 -5.99 -22.84
C MET A 21 -11.24 -5.67 -21.92
N PRO A 22 -10.35 -4.73 -22.29
CA PRO A 22 -9.20 -4.43 -21.46
C PRO A 22 -9.70 -3.95 -20.10
N LEU A 23 -9.11 -4.44 -19.02
CA LEU A 23 -9.49 -4.06 -17.64
C LEU A 23 -9.50 -2.55 -17.42
N GLU A 24 -8.69 -1.80 -18.18
CA GLU A 24 -8.62 -0.33 -18.19
C GLU A 24 -9.89 0.35 -18.72
N SER A 25 -10.74 -0.37 -19.45
CA SER A 25 -12.01 0.15 -19.97
C SER A 25 -13.17 0.04 -18.98
N LEU A 26 -12.96 -0.61 -17.83
CA LEU A 26 -13.97 -0.73 -16.79
C LEU A 26 -13.99 0.54 -15.91
N PRO A 27 -15.17 1.00 -15.47
CA PRO A 27 -15.26 2.03 -14.45
C PRO A 27 -14.53 1.63 -13.17
N THR A 28 -13.86 2.59 -12.53
CA THR A 28 -13.09 2.39 -11.29
C THR A 28 -13.93 1.73 -10.20
N GLU A 29 -15.22 2.03 -10.15
CA GLU A 29 -16.18 1.46 -9.20
C GLU A 29 -16.36 -0.05 -9.40
N ILE A 30 -16.41 -0.50 -10.66
CA ILE A 30 -16.53 -1.92 -11.00
C ILE A 30 -15.22 -2.64 -10.70
N LEU A 31 -14.08 -2.00 -10.96
CA LEU A 31 -12.77 -2.52 -10.58
C LEU A 31 -12.64 -2.67 -9.06
N LEU A 32 -13.09 -1.68 -8.30
CA LEU A 32 -13.14 -1.75 -6.84
C LEU A 32 -14.07 -2.87 -6.36
N GLU A 33 -15.23 -3.04 -6.97
CA GLU A 33 -16.17 -4.11 -6.61
C GLU A 33 -15.61 -5.51 -6.95
N ILE A 34 -14.92 -5.67 -8.09
CA ILE A 34 -14.23 -6.92 -8.40
C ILE A 34 -13.16 -7.18 -7.36
N THR A 35 -12.37 -6.15 -7.01
CA THR A 35 -11.41 -6.31 -5.93
C THR A 35 -12.13 -6.69 -4.63
N ASN A 36 -13.39 -6.29 -4.40
CA ASN A 36 -14.18 -6.68 -3.22
C ASN A 36 -14.21 -8.18 -2.91
N HIS A 37 -14.07 -9.02 -3.94
CA HIS A 37 -14.14 -10.47 -3.80
C HIS A 37 -12.78 -11.18 -3.82
N LEU A 38 -11.68 -10.42 -3.92
CA LEU A 38 -10.33 -10.97 -4.04
C LEU A 38 -9.61 -11.08 -2.70
N THR A 39 -8.78 -12.12 -2.57
CA THR A 39 -7.90 -12.28 -1.42
C THR A 39 -6.71 -11.31 -1.49
N THR A 40 -6.05 -11.11 -0.36
CA THR A 40 -4.82 -10.29 -0.26
C THR A 40 -3.73 -10.75 -1.23
N LYS A 41 -3.64 -12.06 -1.51
CA LYS A 41 -2.68 -12.63 -2.48
C LYS A 41 -3.07 -12.29 -3.92
N ASP A 42 -4.35 -12.39 -4.25
CA ASP A 42 -4.85 -12.09 -5.60
C ASP A 42 -4.67 -10.61 -5.95
N ILE A 43 -4.87 -9.72 -4.96
CA ILE A 43 -4.63 -8.29 -5.13
C ILE A 43 -3.14 -8.00 -5.35
N ALA A 44 -2.23 -8.73 -4.68
CA ALA A 44 -0.80 -8.59 -4.90
C ALA A 44 -0.39 -9.01 -6.32
N PHE A 45 -0.92 -10.12 -6.83
CA PHE A 45 -0.71 -10.56 -8.21
C PHE A 45 -1.27 -9.58 -9.24
N LEU A 46 -2.45 -9.01 -8.99
CA LEU A 46 -3.02 -7.98 -9.88
C LEU A 46 -2.18 -6.70 -9.93
N ARG A 47 -1.47 -6.38 -8.84
CA ARG A 47 -0.58 -5.23 -8.75
C ARG A 47 0.66 -5.38 -9.63
N GLU A 48 1.25 -6.58 -9.64
CA GLU A 48 2.44 -6.89 -10.46
C GLU A 48 2.12 -6.90 -11.96
N THR A 49 0.89 -7.27 -12.31
CA THR A 49 0.48 -7.45 -13.70
C THR A 49 -0.15 -6.20 -14.31
N ASN A 50 -0.68 -5.27 -13.52
CA ASN A 50 -1.37 -4.10 -14.04
C ASN A 50 -1.18 -2.83 -13.18
N ARG A 51 -0.46 -1.85 -13.73
CA ARG A 51 -0.16 -0.56 -13.06
C ARG A 51 -1.42 0.26 -12.76
N HIS A 52 -2.45 0.19 -13.60
CA HIS A 52 -3.72 0.88 -13.38
C HIS A 52 -4.48 0.27 -12.20
N LEU A 53 -4.58 -1.06 -12.12
CA LEU A 53 -5.20 -1.78 -11.01
C LEU A 53 -4.40 -1.65 -9.71
N SER A 54 -3.08 -1.52 -9.79
CA SER A 54 -2.23 -1.19 -8.64
C SER A 54 -2.72 0.10 -7.95
N ASN A 55 -3.06 1.13 -8.73
CA ASN A 55 -3.51 2.42 -8.22
C ASN A 55 -4.95 2.39 -7.68
N VAL A 56 -5.82 1.59 -8.31
CA VAL A 56 -7.23 1.45 -7.88
C VAL A 56 -7.33 0.62 -6.59
N SER A 57 -6.58 -0.47 -6.50
CA SER A 57 -6.66 -1.43 -5.39
C SER A 57 -5.93 -1.00 -4.12
N THR A 58 -5.03 -0.02 -4.20
CA THR A 58 -4.26 0.48 -3.05
C THR A 58 -5.21 0.98 -1.94
N ASN A 59 -6.23 1.77 -2.32
CA ASN A 59 -7.24 2.28 -1.37
C ASN A 59 -8.00 1.20 -0.60
N ARG A 60 -8.25 0.05 -1.22
CA ARG A 60 -9.00 -1.04 -0.61
C ARG A 60 -8.14 -1.86 0.34
N MET A 61 -6.91 -2.18 -0.06
CA MET A 61 -5.94 -2.82 0.84
C MET A 61 -5.69 -1.95 2.06
N PHE A 62 -5.64 -0.61 1.92
CA PHE A 62 -5.55 0.29 3.08
C PHE A 62 -6.72 0.12 4.05
N CYS A 63 -7.95 0.12 3.54
CA CYS A 63 -9.12 -0.11 4.38
C CYS A 63 -9.11 -1.52 4.99
N SER A 64 -8.64 -2.54 4.27
CA SER A 64 -8.58 -3.92 4.75
C SER A 64 -7.53 -4.11 5.84
N VAL A 65 -6.33 -3.56 5.68
CA VAL A 65 -5.23 -3.62 6.66
C VAL A 65 -5.59 -2.86 7.94
N ILE A 66 -6.20 -1.68 7.81
CA ILE A 66 -6.66 -0.91 8.98
C ILE A 66 -7.85 -1.61 9.66
N LYS A 67 -8.80 -2.17 8.89
CA LYS A 67 -9.96 -2.90 9.44
C LYS A 67 -9.57 -4.22 10.11
N SER A 68 -8.58 -4.94 9.57
CA SER A 68 -8.08 -6.17 10.20
C SER A 68 -7.40 -5.85 11.54
N GLY A 69 -6.82 -4.65 11.67
CA GLY A 69 -6.21 -4.17 12.90
C GLY A 69 -5.02 -5.03 13.34
N HIS A 70 -4.50 -5.89 12.46
CA HIS A 70 -3.42 -6.80 12.81
C HIS A 70 -2.11 -6.01 12.88
N PRO A 71 -1.41 -6.00 14.04
CA PRO A 71 -0.21 -5.19 14.25
C PRO A 71 0.85 -5.36 13.16
N THR A 72 1.16 -6.61 12.82
CA THR A 72 2.18 -6.94 11.81
C THR A 72 1.79 -6.45 10.41
N SER A 73 0.51 -6.54 10.02
CA SER A 73 0.08 -6.09 8.69
C SER A 73 0.11 -4.57 8.57
N CYS A 74 -0.23 -3.88 9.67
CA CYS A 74 -0.16 -2.43 9.76
C CYS A 74 1.28 -1.92 9.66
N GLN A 75 2.19 -2.61 10.34
CA GLN A 75 3.62 -2.35 10.27
C GLN A 75 4.19 -2.60 8.87
N VAL A 76 3.92 -3.77 8.27
CA VAL A 76 4.37 -4.10 6.91
C VAL A 76 3.88 -3.07 5.90
N ALA A 77 2.64 -2.57 6.03
CA ALA A 77 2.13 -1.53 5.14
C ALA A 77 2.90 -0.20 5.26
N LEU A 78 3.23 0.23 6.49
CA LEU A 78 4.08 1.41 6.71
C LEU A 78 5.48 1.20 6.13
N PHE A 79 6.02 0.00 6.30
CA PHE A 79 7.35 -0.35 5.85
C PHE A 79 7.48 -0.43 4.33
N GLU A 80 6.50 -1.04 3.65
CA GLU A 80 6.42 -1.04 2.20
C GLU A 80 6.27 0.39 1.64
N ALA A 81 5.49 1.25 2.30
CA ALA A 81 5.30 2.63 1.88
C ALA A 81 6.59 3.45 2.03
N ALA A 82 7.31 3.27 3.15
CA ALA A 82 8.61 3.89 3.39
C ALA A 82 9.65 3.46 2.36
N PHE A 83 9.74 2.16 2.06
CA PHE A 83 10.66 1.63 1.05
C PHE A 83 10.40 2.19 -0.37
N ARG A 84 9.17 2.61 -0.66
CA ARG A 84 8.78 3.22 -1.94
C ARG A 84 8.88 4.74 -1.97
N ASP A 85 9.37 5.35 -0.90
CA ASP A 85 9.34 6.79 -0.68
C ASP A 85 7.94 7.43 -0.81
N ASP A 86 6.87 6.66 -0.54
CA ASP A 86 5.48 7.11 -0.70
C ASP A 86 5.01 7.87 0.56
N LYS A 87 5.53 9.08 0.75
CA LYS A 87 5.24 9.95 1.91
C LYS A 87 3.76 10.23 2.09
N GLU A 88 3.04 10.46 0.99
CA GLU A 88 1.60 10.72 1.01
C GLU A 88 0.83 9.51 1.53
N LEU A 89 1.24 8.30 1.13
CA LEU A 89 0.66 7.10 1.67
C LEU A 89 0.95 6.95 3.17
N ILE A 90 2.20 7.13 3.61
CA ILE A 90 2.56 7.01 5.02
C ILE A 90 1.70 7.96 5.88
N LYS A 91 1.62 9.23 5.50
CA LYS A 91 0.78 10.23 6.17
C LYS A 91 -0.69 9.82 6.19
N LYS A 92 -1.22 9.34 5.06
CA LYS A 92 -2.60 8.85 4.97
C LYS A 92 -2.85 7.67 5.92
N LEU A 93 -1.89 6.76 6.06
CA LEU A 93 -1.99 5.62 6.98
C LEU A 93 -1.95 6.08 8.44
N ILE A 94 -1.04 7.00 8.79
CA ILE A 94 -0.92 7.61 10.12
C ILE A 94 -2.23 8.27 10.53
N ARG A 95 -2.78 9.16 9.68
CA ARG A 95 -4.06 9.88 9.93
C ARG A 95 -5.25 8.96 10.12
N ARG A 96 -5.21 7.75 9.53
CA ARG A 96 -6.24 6.73 9.73
C ARG A 96 -5.99 5.82 10.94
N GLY A 97 -4.97 6.12 11.74
CA GLY A 97 -4.72 5.48 13.02
C GLY A 97 -3.99 4.14 12.92
N ILE A 98 -3.24 3.88 11.83
CA ILE A 98 -2.49 2.62 11.65
C ILE A 98 -1.44 2.39 12.75
N LEU A 99 -1.00 3.45 13.43
CA LEU A 99 0.00 3.38 14.49
C LEU A 99 -0.51 2.69 15.76
N LYS A 100 -1.82 2.77 16.06
CA LYS A 100 -2.40 2.11 17.23
C LYS A 100 -2.23 0.59 17.19
N PRO A 101 -2.58 -0.10 16.09
CA PRO A 101 -2.28 -1.52 15.97
C PRO A 101 -0.79 -1.78 15.74
N ALA A 102 -0.08 -0.99 14.92
CA ALA A 102 1.35 -1.21 14.65
C ALA A 102 2.21 -1.13 15.93
N GLY A 103 1.92 -0.19 16.84
CA GLY A 103 2.62 -0.02 18.11
C GLY A 103 2.34 -1.09 19.17
N ARG A 104 1.45 -2.06 18.91
CA ARG A 104 1.23 -3.21 19.80
C ARG A 104 2.32 -4.29 19.69
N THR A 105 3.27 -4.13 18.78
CA THR A 105 4.43 -5.02 18.69
C THR A 105 5.33 -4.86 19.92
N CYS A 106 6.03 -5.92 20.33
CA CYS A 106 6.95 -5.89 21.47
C CYS A 106 8.12 -4.89 21.34
N ARG A 107 8.25 -4.22 20.19
CA ARG A 107 9.29 -3.21 19.90
C ARG A 107 8.65 -1.94 19.32
N PRO A 108 9.15 -0.74 19.67
CA PRO A 108 8.77 0.51 19.04
C PRO A 108 8.98 0.49 17.53
N LEU A 109 8.09 1.15 16.77
CA LEU A 109 8.07 1.12 15.31
C LEU A 109 9.41 1.53 14.67
N ILE A 110 10.03 2.59 15.19
CA ILE A 110 11.31 3.12 14.68
C ILE A 110 12.45 2.14 14.95
N GLU A 111 12.50 1.54 16.14
CA GLU A 111 13.52 0.53 16.46
C GLU A 111 13.38 -0.70 15.56
N GLN A 112 12.15 -1.16 15.32
CA GLN A 112 11.92 -2.28 14.42
C GLN A 112 12.28 -1.93 12.97
N ALA A 113 12.02 -0.70 12.52
CA ALA A 113 12.47 -0.21 11.22
C ALA A 113 14.01 -0.27 11.10
N ILE A 114 14.75 0.09 12.14
CA ILE A 114 16.22 -0.03 12.15
C ILE A 114 16.67 -1.50 12.06
N TYR A 115 15.94 -2.43 12.70
CA TYR A 115 16.26 -3.85 12.55
C TYR A 115 16.01 -4.36 11.13
N GLU A 116 14.88 -3.98 10.53
CA GLU A 116 14.43 -4.52 9.24
C GLU A 116 15.07 -3.84 8.02
N PHE A 117 15.30 -2.53 8.06
CA PHE A 117 15.83 -1.79 6.92
C PHE A 117 17.31 -1.54 7.04
N HIS A 118 18.07 -1.95 6.03
CA HIS A 118 19.48 -1.60 5.91
C HIS A 118 19.73 -0.20 5.31
N ASP A 119 18.68 0.41 4.76
CA ASP A 119 18.76 1.65 3.99
C ASP A 119 18.37 2.89 4.82
N ALA A 120 19.21 3.92 4.73
CA ALA A 120 19.04 5.16 5.48
C ALA A 120 17.93 6.05 4.91
N GLU A 121 17.72 6.04 3.59
CA GLU A 121 16.67 6.84 2.95
C GLU A 121 15.29 6.36 3.38
N THR A 122 15.06 5.05 3.36
CA THR A 122 13.81 4.41 3.81
C THR A 122 13.49 4.76 5.27
N ILE A 123 14.48 4.68 6.16
CA ILE A 123 14.31 5.08 7.56
C ILE A 123 14.03 6.59 7.66
N GLY A 124 14.75 7.40 6.90
CA GLY A 124 14.56 8.84 6.86
C GLY A 124 13.16 9.25 6.41
N THR A 125 12.62 8.59 5.39
CA THR A 125 11.26 8.83 4.91
C THR A 125 10.21 8.44 5.95
N LEU A 126 10.36 7.29 6.60
CA LEU A 126 9.45 6.88 7.66
C LEU A 126 9.47 7.87 8.84
N VAL A 127 10.66 8.15 9.36
CA VAL A 127 10.84 9.05 10.51
C VAL A 127 10.39 10.47 10.19
N GLY A 128 10.73 10.99 9.01
CA GLY A 128 10.27 12.30 8.56
C GLY A 128 8.75 12.42 8.55
N CYS A 129 8.05 11.40 8.03
CA CYS A 129 6.57 11.40 8.08
C CYS A 129 6.02 11.31 9.50
N LEU A 130 6.67 10.57 10.40
CA LEU A 130 6.26 10.47 11.80
C LEU A 130 6.48 11.78 12.57
N VAL A 131 7.58 12.50 12.29
CA VAL A 131 7.86 13.83 12.85
C VAL A 131 6.84 14.85 12.33
N GLU A 132 6.62 14.89 11.01
CA GLU A 132 5.69 15.85 10.38
C GLU A 132 4.25 15.69 10.87
N GLU A 133 3.80 14.45 11.13
CA GLU A 133 2.47 14.18 11.69
C GLU A 133 2.41 14.28 13.22
N ALA A 134 3.52 14.67 13.88
CA ALA A 134 3.63 14.85 15.33
C ALA A 134 3.18 13.62 16.15
N VAL A 135 3.58 12.44 15.72
CA VAL A 135 3.20 11.13 16.32
C VAL A 135 4.36 10.39 16.97
N ILE A 136 5.50 11.06 17.14
CA ILE A 136 6.68 10.52 17.82
C ILE A 136 6.61 10.86 19.31
N GLU A 137 6.93 9.88 20.15
CA GLU A 137 7.07 10.08 21.59
C GLU A 137 8.41 10.74 21.93
N ASP A 138 8.43 11.57 22.98
CA ASP A 138 9.65 12.20 23.48
C ASP A 138 10.75 11.16 23.76
N GLY A 139 11.98 11.42 23.29
CA GLY A 139 13.10 10.52 23.49
C GLY A 139 13.16 9.32 22.53
N ALA A 140 12.18 9.15 21.64
CA ALA A 140 12.15 7.99 20.73
C ALA A 140 13.25 8.05 19.66
N ILE A 141 13.58 9.25 19.16
CA ILE A 141 14.63 9.43 18.16
C ILE A 141 16.01 9.21 18.79
N GLU A 142 16.24 9.70 20.00
CA GLU A 142 17.50 9.50 20.74
C GLU A 142 17.75 8.02 21.02
N LYS A 143 16.71 7.26 21.42
CA LYS A 143 16.79 5.81 21.57
C LYS A 143 17.12 5.11 20.24
N ALA A 144 16.48 5.55 19.15
CA ALA A 144 16.72 5.04 17.81
C ALA A 144 18.17 5.31 17.34
N VAL A 145 18.72 6.51 17.60
CA VAL A 145 20.13 6.85 17.35
C VAL A 145 21.05 5.91 18.13
N GLY A 146 20.83 5.73 19.44
CA GLY A 146 21.64 4.82 20.25
C GLY A 146 21.57 3.35 19.80
N LEU A 147 20.43 2.92 19.24
CA LEU A 147 20.31 1.61 18.60
C LEU A 147 21.13 1.54 17.31
N ALA A 148 20.97 2.51 16.41
CA ALA A 148 21.68 2.55 15.13
C ALA A 148 23.20 2.60 15.31
N GLN A 149 23.70 3.33 16.32
CA GLN A 149 25.11 3.35 16.71
C GLN A 149 25.61 1.97 17.15
N ARG A 150 24.88 1.28 18.03
CA ARG A 150 25.24 -0.08 18.48
C ARG A 150 25.22 -1.11 17.34
N MET A 151 24.46 -0.84 16.28
CA MET A 151 24.39 -1.68 15.09
C MET A 151 25.36 -1.25 13.99
N GLU A 152 26.22 -0.26 14.23
CA GLU A 152 27.22 0.25 13.28
C GLU A 152 26.60 0.74 11.96
N ARG A 153 25.41 1.36 12.02
CA ARG A 153 24.67 1.87 10.86
C ARG A 153 24.84 3.37 10.70
N GLU A 154 26.04 3.80 10.30
CA GLU A 154 26.42 5.23 10.24
C GLU A 154 25.46 6.07 9.40
N GLY A 155 25.04 5.61 8.22
CA GLY A 155 24.09 6.36 7.39
C GLY A 155 22.71 6.55 8.05
N VAL A 156 22.27 5.57 8.84
CA VAL A 156 21.01 5.68 9.60
C VAL A 156 21.17 6.66 10.76
N VAL A 157 22.32 6.65 11.43
CA VAL A 157 22.63 7.63 12.49
C VAL A 157 22.61 9.04 11.92
N GLU A 158 23.27 9.28 10.78
CA GLU A 158 23.32 10.59 10.13
C GLU A 158 21.90 11.11 9.82
N VAL A 159 21.04 10.25 9.28
CA VAL A 159 19.65 10.62 8.97
C VAL A 159 18.85 10.92 10.24
N LEU A 160 18.98 10.12 11.30
CA LEU A 160 18.20 10.30 12.52
C LEU A 160 18.62 11.56 13.31
N VAL A 161 19.90 11.90 13.32
CA VAL A 161 20.41 13.09 14.02
C VAL A 161 19.84 14.39 13.45
N ARG A 162 19.53 14.44 12.15
CA ARG A 162 18.87 15.59 11.50
C ARG A 162 17.49 15.92 12.08
N TYR A 163 16.88 15.01 12.83
CA TYR A 163 15.59 15.20 13.49
C TYR A 163 15.71 15.51 14.99
N LEU A 164 16.94 15.64 15.52
CA LEU A 164 17.22 16.06 16.89
C LEU A 164 17.65 17.54 16.98
N GLU A 165 17.90 18.18 15.84
CA GLU A 165 18.25 19.61 15.69
C GLU A 165 17.01 20.50 15.63
#